data_AF-A0A2D9J303-F1
#
_entry.id   AF-A0A2D9J303-F1
#
_cell.length_a   1.000
_cell.length_b   1.000
_cell.length_c   1.000
_cell.angle_alpha   90.00
_cell.angle_beta   90.00
_cell.angle_gamma   90.00
#
_symmetry.space_group_name_H-M   'P 1'
#
loop_
_entity.id
_entity.type
_entity.pdbx_description
1 polymer ?
#
loop_
_entity_poly.entity_id
_entity_poly.type
_entity_poly.pdbx_seq_one_letter_code
_entity_poly.pdbx_strand_id
1 'polypeptide(L)'
;MNLYQRNYAVWVGTILPTVLSFYTPFHRPGLDPKTQVAMGRAELLSTSYKAYEAKILKQMLRLFGPAGFDPQKDVDGLILNRWGHAYSVPYPGFYGGANGQGPGDVLRESVGRISFAHSELAGLQHYGPAADEGRRAFQQVAGLL
;
A
#
# COMPACT_ATOMS: atom_id res chain seq x y z
N MET A 1 -7.69 2.78 5.30
CA MET A 1 -6.22 2.85 5.33
C MET A 1 -5.68 1.47 5.04
N ASN A 2 -4.88 1.33 3.99
CA ASN A 2 -4.28 0.07 3.59
C ASN A 2 -2.82 0.06 4.08
N LEU A 3 -2.48 -0.84 5.00
CA LEU A 3 -1.10 -1.06 5.43
C LEU A 3 -0.67 -2.39 4.83
N TYR A 4 0.49 -2.40 4.19
CA TYR A 4 0.84 -3.44 3.23
C TYR A 4 1.67 -4.52 3.90
N GLN A 5 1.22 -5.76 3.70
CA GLN A 5 1.97 -6.99 3.94
C GLN A 5 2.30 -7.59 2.56
N ARG A 6 3.56 -7.93 2.28
CA ARG A 6 3.98 -8.45 0.97
C ARG A 6 4.60 -9.85 1.07
N ASN A 7 4.18 -10.70 0.13
CA ASN A 7 4.70 -11.99 -0.34
C ASN A 7 4.47 -13.25 0.52
N TYR A 8 3.72 -14.21 -0.03
CA TYR A 8 3.55 -15.58 0.49
C TYR A 8 3.70 -16.57 -0.66
N ALA A 9 4.40 -17.68 -0.45
CA ALA A 9 4.46 -18.79 -1.40
C ALA A 9 3.61 -19.95 -0.89
N VAL A 10 2.72 -20.46 -1.75
CA VAL A 10 1.83 -21.59 -1.44
C VAL A 10 2.03 -22.65 -2.53
N TRP A 11 2.27 -23.88 -2.10
CA TRP A 11 2.52 -25.05 -2.94
C TRP A 11 1.22 -25.75 -3.29
N VAL A 12 0.96 -25.95 -4.58
CA VAL A 12 -0.06 -26.90 -5.07
C VAL A 12 0.46 -27.54 -6.36
N GLY A 13 1.11 -28.71 -6.27
CA GLY A 13 1.41 -29.57 -7.41
C GLY A 13 2.53 -29.09 -8.36
N THR A 14 2.92 -29.96 -9.31
CA THR A 14 4.18 -29.98 -10.09
C THR A 14 4.41 -28.86 -11.12
N ILE A 15 3.81 -27.69 -10.91
CA ILE A 15 3.97 -26.47 -11.69
C ILE A 15 4.32 -25.37 -10.68
N LEU A 16 5.28 -24.51 -11.03
CA LEU A 16 5.90 -23.49 -10.16
C LEU A 16 5.00 -22.94 -9.03
N PRO A 17 5.55 -22.71 -7.81
CA PRO A 17 4.76 -22.35 -6.63
C PRO A 17 3.87 -21.13 -6.89
N THR A 18 2.62 -21.20 -6.42
CA THR A 18 1.70 -20.07 -6.53
C THR A 18 2.05 -19.03 -5.47
N VAL A 19 2.41 -17.83 -5.92
CA VAL A 19 2.67 -16.70 -5.02
C VAL A 19 1.36 -15.94 -4.78
N LEU A 20 0.90 -15.92 -3.53
CA LEU A 20 -0.25 -15.12 -3.10
C LEU A 20 0.21 -13.85 -2.39
N SER A 21 -0.53 -12.76 -2.59
CA SER A 21 -0.29 -11.48 -1.91
C SER A 21 -1.57 -11.03 -1.21
N PHE A 22 -1.50 -10.84 0.10
CA PHE A 22 -2.61 -10.35 0.92
C PHE A 22 -2.35 -8.92 1.37
N TYR A 23 -3.33 -8.05 1.14
CA TYR A 23 -3.32 -6.68 1.65
C TYR A 23 -4.41 -6.54 2.71
N THR A 24 -4.03 -6.08 3.89
CA THR A 24 -4.96 -5.92 5.01
C THR A 24 -5.05 -4.46 5.43
N PRO A 25 -6.19 -3.80 5.21
CA PRO A 25 -6.40 -2.48 5.78
C PRO A 25 -6.55 -2.56 7.30
N PHE A 26 -5.99 -1.58 7.99
CA PHE A 26 -6.32 -1.36 9.40
C PHE A 26 -7.50 -0.40 9.39
N HIS A 27 -8.67 -0.98 9.60
CA HIS A 27 -9.93 -0.27 9.54
C HIS A 27 -10.51 -0.16 10.95
N ARG A 28 -10.67 1.07 11.44
CA ARG A 28 -11.33 1.35 12.72
C ARG A 28 -12.44 2.37 12.48
N PRO A 29 -13.64 1.93 12.06
CA PRO A 29 -14.77 2.81 11.81
C PRO A 29 -15.07 3.71 13.01
N GLY A 30 -15.57 4.92 12.74
CA GLY A 30 -15.95 5.88 13.78
C GLY A 30 -14.81 6.75 14.33
N LEU A 31 -13.55 6.44 14.00
CA LEU A 31 -12.40 7.30 14.33
C LEU A 31 -12.01 8.18 13.14
N ASP A 32 -11.42 9.34 13.41
CA ASP A 32 -10.89 10.20 12.35
C ASP A 32 -9.69 9.51 11.62
N PRO A 33 -9.43 9.85 10.34
CA PRO A 33 -8.38 9.18 9.57
C PRO A 33 -6.99 9.22 10.20
N LYS A 34 -6.61 10.33 10.85
CA LYS A 34 -5.29 10.48 11.47
C LYS A 34 -5.12 9.52 12.64
N THR A 35 -6.15 9.40 13.48
CA THR A 35 -6.17 8.45 14.59
C THR A 35 -6.15 7.01 14.09
N GLN A 36 -6.95 6.68 13.07
CA GLN A 36 -6.89 5.34 12.45
C GLN A 36 -5.47 5.03 11.97
N VAL A 37 -4.80 5.99 11.32
CA VAL A 37 -3.42 5.86 10.85
C VAL A 37 -2.43 5.59 11.97
N ALA A 38 -2.42 6.44 12.99
CA ALA A 38 -1.52 6.28 14.11
C ALA A 38 -1.69 4.91 14.78
N MET A 39 -2.92 4.50 15.06
CA MET A 39 -3.21 3.22 15.69
C MET A 39 -2.90 2.02 14.79
N GLY A 40 -3.12 2.13 13.47
CA GLY A 40 -2.81 1.07 12.52
C GLY A 40 -1.30 0.85 12.40
N ARG A 41 -0.51 1.93 12.32
CA ARG A 41 0.96 1.82 12.37
C ARG A 41 1.45 1.24 13.70
N ALA A 42 0.86 1.66 14.82
CA ALA A 42 1.22 1.12 16.13
C ALA A 42 0.97 -0.40 16.19
N GLU A 43 -0.20 -0.87 15.73
CA GLU A 43 -0.49 -2.31 15.66
C GLU A 43 0.45 -3.04 14.69
N LEU A 44 0.69 -2.48 13.49
CA LEU A 44 1.59 -3.05 12.48
C LEU A 44 3.00 -3.31 13.02
N LEU A 45 3.56 -2.31 13.71
CA LEU A 45 4.95 -2.35 14.17
C LEU A 45 5.12 -3.12 15.48
N SER A 46 4.08 -3.16 16.34
CA SER A 46 4.13 -3.88 17.61
C SER A 46 3.73 -5.36 17.51
N THR A 47 2.97 -5.75 16.49
CA THR A 47 2.53 -7.14 16.34
C THR A 47 3.68 -8.03 15.83
N SER A 48 3.94 -9.11 16.59
CA SER A 48 5.01 -10.06 16.27
C SER A 48 4.76 -10.77 14.95
N TYR A 49 5.84 -11.26 14.33
CA TYR A 49 5.76 -12.07 13.12
C TYR A 49 4.84 -13.30 13.33
N LYS A 50 5.06 -14.04 14.42
CA LYS A 50 4.28 -15.24 14.76
C LYS A 50 2.77 -14.96 14.88
N ALA A 51 2.40 -13.81 15.44
CA ALA A 51 1.00 -13.43 15.53
C ALA A 51 0.38 -13.13 14.16
N TYR A 52 1.12 -12.49 13.26
CA TYR A 52 0.67 -12.27 11.88
C TYR A 52 0.59 -13.57 11.09
N GLU A 53 1.62 -14.40 11.15
CA GLU A 53 1.67 -15.71 10.50
C GLU A 53 0.44 -16.55 10.90
N ALA A 54 0.14 -16.66 12.19
CA ALA A 54 -1.04 -17.38 12.66
C ALA A 54 -2.36 -16.81 12.12
N LYS A 55 -2.50 -15.47 12.05
CA LYS A 55 -3.70 -14.82 11.47
C LYS A 55 -3.86 -15.14 9.99
N ILE A 56 -2.77 -15.13 9.23
CA ILE A 56 -2.77 -15.37 7.78
C ILE A 56 -3.08 -16.82 7.48
N LEU A 57 -2.40 -17.76 8.14
CA LEU A 57 -2.67 -19.19 7.97
C LEU A 57 -4.12 -19.53 8.35
N LYS A 58 -4.66 -18.92 9.41
CA LYS A 58 -6.07 -19.07 9.77
C LYS A 58 -7.02 -18.54 8.68
N GLN A 59 -6.70 -17.40 8.06
CA GLN A 59 -7.50 -16.86 6.97
C GLN A 59 -7.43 -17.75 5.72
N MET A 60 -6.25 -18.24 5.35
CA MET A 60 -6.08 -19.16 4.23
C MET A 60 -6.82 -20.47 4.48
N LEU A 61 -6.71 -21.05 5.67
CA LEU A 61 -7.45 -22.25 6.06
C LEU A 61 -8.96 -22.03 5.96
N ARG A 62 -9.46 -20.85 6.34
CA ARG A 62 -10.89 -20.51 6.17
C ARG A 62 -11.31 -20.45 4.70
N LEU A 63 -10.46 -19.91 3.83
CA LEU A 63 -10.77 -19.72 2.40
C LEU A 63 -10.63 -21.01 1.60
N PHE A 64 -9.58 -21.79 1.86
CA PHE A 64 -9.16 -22.90 1.02
C PHE A 64 -9.25 -24.27 1.71
N GLY A 65 -9.49 -24.32 3.02
CA GLY A 65 -9.63 -25.57 3.78
C GLY A 65 -10.69 -26.53 3.21
N PRO A 66 -11.89 -26.06 2.81
CA PRO A 66 -12.89 -26.92 2.15
C PRO A 66 -12.42 -27.55 0.83
N ALA A 67 -11.40 -26.97 0.18
CA ALA A 67 -10.77 -27.52 -1.02
C ALA A 67 -9.57 -28.43 -0.72
N GLY A 68 -9.29 -28.73 0.55
CA GLY A 68 -8.23 -29.63 0.98
C GLY A 68 -6.91 -28.96 1.39
N PHE A 69 -6.85 -27.62 1.46
CA PHE A 69 -5.65 -26.90 1.88
C PHE A 69 -5.21 -27.26 3.32
N ASP A 70 -3.96 -27.69 3.46
CA ASP A 70 -3.28 -27.99 4.73
C ASP A 70 -2.06 -27.06 4.90
N PRO A 71 -2.12 -26.06 5.78
CA PRO A 71 -1.03 -25.12 6.01
C PRO A 71 0.32 -25.76 6.34
N GLN A 72 0.35 -26.96 6.95
CA GLN A 72 1.61 -27.62 7.32
C GLN A 72 2.31 -28.28 6.13
N LYS A 73 1.57 -28.58 5.06
CA LYS A 73 2.08 -29.25 3.86
C LYS A 73 2.18 -28.31 2.67
N ASP A 74 1.26 -27.36 2.58
CA ASP A 74 1.05 -26.56 1.38
C ASP A 74 1.70 -25.18 1.48
N VAL A 75 2.30 -24.81 2.62
CA VAL A 75 3.00 -23.51 2.78
C VAL A 75 4.50 -23.72 2.91
N ASP A 76 5.22 -23.35 1.86
CA ASP A 76 6.69 -23.41 1.82
C ASP A 76 7.34 -22.23 2.56
N GLY A 77 6.65 -21.09 2.61
CA GLY A 77 7.23 -19.90 3.23
C GLY A 77 6.30 -18.70 3.30
N LEU A 78 6.51 -17.92 4.34
CA LEU A 78 5.78 -16.69 4.62
C LEU A 78 6.75 -15.53 4.77
N ILE A 79 6.58 -14.47 3.97
CA ILE A 79 7.34 -13.23 4.10
C ILE A 79 6.40 -12.15 4.64
N LEU A 80 6.86 -11.45 5.67
CA LEU A 80 6.11 -10.35 6.26
C LEU A 80 6.87 -9.05 6.03
N ASN A 81 6.35 -8.25 5.10
CA ASN A 81 6.75 -6.86 4.94
C ASN A 81 5.86 -5.94 5.80
N ARG A 82 6.45 -4.92 6.43
CA ARG A 82 5.72 -3.95 7.27
C ARG A 82 5.93 -2.53 6.76
N TRP A 83 4.93 -1.98 6.07
CA TRP A 83 5.00 -0.62 5.56
C TRP A 83 4.04 0.31 6.29
N GLY A 84 4.57 1.11 7.23
CA GLY A 84 3.78 2.08 8.00
C GLY A 84 3.31 3.31 7.22
N HIS A 85 3.89 3.57 6.04
CA HIS A 85 3.65 4.76 5.21
C HIS A 85 3.61 4.43 3.71
N ALA A 86 3.06 3.27 3.34
CA ALA A 86 3.04 2.84 1.93
C ALA A 86 2.15 3.70 1.02
N TYR A 87 1.09 4.31 1.58
CA TYR A 87 0.09 5.07 0.82
C TYR A 87 -0.20 6.39 1.52
N SER A 88 -0.49 7.40 0.71
CA SER A 88 -1.16 8.60 1.20
C SER A 88 -2.57 8.24 1.69
N VAL A 89 -3.12 9.07 2.56
CA VAL A 89 -4.50 8.95 3.01
C VAL A 89 -5.24 10.17 2.48
N PRO A 90 -5.82 10.09 1.27
CA PRO A 90 -6.63 11.16 0.73
C PRO A 90 -7.78 11.50 1.70
N TYR A 91 -7.89 12.77 2.04
CA TYR A 91 -8.99 13.31 2.82
C TYR A 91 -10.05 13.92 1.89
N PRO A 92 -11.28 14.18 2.35
CA PRO A 92 -12.27 14.90 1.54
C PRO A 92 -11.69 16.23 1.02
N GLY A 93 -11.71 16.45 -0.29
CA GLY A 93 -11.07 17.60 -0.94
C GLY A 93 -9.61 17.39 -1.35
N PHE A 94 -9.03 16.19 -1.17
CA PHE A 94 -7.68 15.88 -1.66
C PHE A 94 -7.58 16.00 -3.20
N TYR A 95 -8.60 15.53 -3.92
CA TYR A 95 -8.72 15.71 -5.36
C TYR A 95 -9.57 16.95 -5.64
N GLY A 96 -9.02 17.91 -6.37
CA GLY A 96 -9.75 19.11 -6.80
C GLY A 96 -10.11 20.11 -5.70
N GLY A 97 -9.76 19.89 -4.42
CA GLY A 97 -9.99 20.87 -3.36
C GLY A 97 -11.45 21.30 -3.14
N ALA A 98 -11.68 22.23 -2.22
CA ALA A 98 -12.96 22.92 -2.10
C ALA A 98 -13.17 23.98 -3.21
N ASN A 99 -12.06 24.50 -3.77
CA ASN A 99 -12.05 25.61 -4.73
C ASN A 99 -11.62 25.18 -6.15
N GLY A 100 -11.58 23.88 -6.47
CA GLY A 100 -11.11 23.38 -7.77
C GLY A 100 -9.61 23.03 -7.82
N GLN A 101 -8.84 23.27 -6.76
CA GLN A 101 -7.42 22.93 -6.66
C GLN A 101 -7.11 22.06 -5.44
N GLY A 102 -6.56 20.87 -5.67
CA GLY A 102 -6.06 19.97 -4.62
C GLY A 102 -4.58 20.22 -4.29
N PRO A 103 -4.05 19.55 -3.23
CA PRO A 103 -2.65 19.70 -2.84
C PRO A 103 -1.66 19.34 -3.96
N GLY A 104 -2.00 18.34 -4.78
CA GLY A 104 -1.18 17.95 -5.92
C GLY A 104 -1.04 19.06 -6.97
N ASP A 105 -2.07 19.89 -7.16
CA ASP A 105 -2.04 20.97 -8.14
C ASP A 105 -1.08 22.07 -7.68
N VAL A 106 -1.14 22.45 -6.40
CA VAL A 106 -0.22 23.42 -5.79
C VAL A 106 1.23 22.92 -5.82
N LEU A 107 1.46 21.64 -5.52
CA LEU A 107 2.81 21.06 -5.47
C LEU A 107 3.44 20.80 -6.85
N ARG A 108 2.64 20.77 -7.92
CA ARG A 108 3.17 20.65 -9.29
C ARG A 108 3.75 21.96 -9.81
N GLU A 109 3.42 23.08 -9.19
CA GLU A 109 4.06 24.36 -9.49
C GLU A 109 5.53 24.33 -9.07
N SER A 110 6.40 24.86 -9.93
CA SER A 110 7.84 24.89 -9.65
C SER A 110 8.21 26.06 -8.74
N VAL A 111 9.19 25.83 -7.87
CA VAL A 111 9.78 26.88 -7.02
C VAL A 111 11.18 27.17 -7.52
N GLY A 112 11.32 28.19 -8.37
CA GLY A 112 12.57 28.50 -9.04
C GLY A 112 13.03 27.35 -9.93
N ARG A 113 14.15 26.71 -9.59
CA ARG A 113 14.72 25.56 -10.32
C ARG A 113 14.35 24.20 -9.70
N ILE A 114 13.33 24.17 -8.84
CA ILE A 114 12.91 22.99 -8.09
C ILE A 114 11.52 22.59 -8.54
N SER A 115 11.36 21.31 -8.94
CA SER A 115 10.09 20.71 -9.31
C SER A 115 9.89 19.40 -8.52
N PHE A 116 8.68 19.16 -8.00
CA PHE A 116 8.36 17.99 -7.18
C PHE A 116 7.78 16.86 -8.03
N ALA A 117 8.16 15.59 -7.79
CA ALA A 117 7.82 14.49 -8.70
C ALA A 117 7.39 13.19 -7.99
N HIS A 118 6.95 13.29 -6.74
CA HIS A 118 6.66 12.12 -5.91
C HIS A 118 5.29 11.51 -6.23
N SER A 119 5.07 10.24 -5.86
CA SER A 119 3.87 9.47 -6.21
C SER A 119 2.57 10.00 -5.60
N GLU A 120 2.66 10.77 -4.52
CA GLU A 120 1.50 11.32 -3.80
C GLU A 120 0.83 12.44 -4.59
N LEU A 121 1.49 13.05 -5.58
CA LEU A 121 0.90 14.08 -6.44
C LEU A 121 -0.34 13.56 -7.18
N ALA A 122 -0.35 12.27 -7.52
CA ALA A 122 -1.50 11.60 -8.13
C ALA A 122 -2.46 10.98 -7.11
N GLY A 123 -2.09 10.91 -5.82
CA GLY A 123 -2.90 10.30 -4.74
C GLY A 123 -3.08 8.78 -4.82
N LEU A 124 -2.46 8.12 -5.80
CA LEU A 124 -2.69 6.70 -6.10
C LEU A 124 -1.53 5.76 -5.71
N GLN A 125 -0.34 6.30 -5.38
CA GLN A 125 0.87 5.52 -5.06
C GLN A 125 1.09 4.32 -6.00
N HIS A 126 0.96 4.60 -7.29
CA HIS A 126 1.18 3.65 -8.37
C HIS A 126 2.42 4.04 -9.16
N TYR A 127 3.13 3.03 -9.65
CA TYR A 127 4.36 3.24 -10.42
C TYR A 127 4.13 4.09 -11.67
N GLY A 128 3.09 3.81 -12.45
CA GLY A 128 2.79 4.54 -13.70
C GLY A 128 2.67 6.05 -13.49
N PRO A 129 1.69 6.52 -12.67
CA PRO A 129 1.57 7.93 -12.33
C PRO A 129 2.84 8.53 -11.72
N ALA A 130 3.58 7.79 -10.89
CA ALA A 130 4.84 8.28 -10.34
C ALA A 130 5.91 8.53 -11.41
N ALA A 131 6.01 7.64 -12.41
CA ALA A 131 6.90 7.82 -13.55
C ALA A 131 6.46 9.00 -14.42
N ASP A 132 5.15 9.19 -14.62
CA ASP A 132 4.61 10.33 -15.35
C ASP A 132 4.90 11.66 -14.63
N GLU A 133 4.77 11.73 -13.31
CA GLU A 133 5.17 12.90 -12.50
C GLU A 133 6.67 13.18 -12.57
N GLY A 134 7.50 12.12 -12.61
CA GLY A 134 8.94 12.19 -12.88
C GLY A 134 9.24 12.85 -14.22
N ARG A 135 8.60 12.37 -15.30
CA ARG A 135 8.73 12.95 -16.64
C ARG A 135 8.30 14.41 -16.67
N ARG A 136 7.15 14.74 -16.07
CA ARG A 136 6.61 16.10 -15.99
C ARG A 136 7.56 17.06 -15.29
N ALA A 137 8.07 16.69 -14.11
CA ALA A 137 9.00 17.52 -13.35
C ALA A 137 10.32 17.75 -14.10
N PHE A 138 10.84 16.72 -14.79
CA PHE A 138 12.00 16.89 -15.66
C PHE A 138 11.75 17.91 -16.77
N GLN A 139 10.59 17.82 -17.44
CA GLN A 139 10.22 18.76 -18.51
C GLN A 139 10.14 20.21 -18.01
N GLN A 140 9.62 20.45 -16.80
CA GLN A 140 9.61 21.79 -16.18
C GLN A 140 11.02 22.33 -15.96
N VAL A 141 11.92 21.56 -15.33
CA VAL A 141 13.29 22.02 -15.06
C VAL A 141 14.09 22.20 -16.34
N ALA A 142 13.79 21.42 -17.38
CA ALA A 142 14.41 21.54 -18.70
C ALA A 142 13.86 22.70 -19.54
N GLY A 143 12.83 23.43 -19.08
CA GLY A 143 12.18 24.50 -19.84
C GLY A 143 11.38 24.00 -21.06
N LEU A 144 10.89 22.76 -20.98
CA LEU A 144 10.05 22.12 -22.00
C LEU A 144 8.54 22.24 -21.68
N LEU A 145 8.22 22.81 -20.51
CA LEU A 145 6.90 23.21 -20.02
C LEU A 145 7.04 24.61 -19.41
#